data_AF-A0A1Q7TSV0-F1
#
_entry.id   AF-A0A1Q7TSV0-F1
#
_cell.length_a   1.000
_cell.length_b   1.000
_cell.length_c   1.000
_cell.angle_alpha   90.00
_cell.angle_beta   90.00
_cell.angle_gamma   90.00
#
_symmetry.space_group_name_H-M   'P 1'
#
loop_
_entity.id
_entity.type
_entity.pdbx_description
1 polymer ?
#
loop_
_entity_poly.entity_id
_entity_poly.type
_entity_poly.pdbx_seq_one_letter_code
_entity_poly.pdbx_strand_id
1 'polypeptide(L)'
;MRWKWRLGFLVIAALEIPFVLWISTAMAAPPEILLYAGGILALVLMAMLLVRPLLFTFLIVWLGGVMGSAWYFVRFLPPTAALGVGATLSTVVSTVGAPVVSRAFGLVLRQRLWIRH
;
A
#
# COMPACT_ATOMS: atom_id res chain seq x y z
N MET A 1 -19.44 2.89 15.60
CA MET A 1 -18.70 1.78 14.92
C MET A 1 -18.82 1.81 13.38
N ARG A 2 -19.96 2.15 12.77
CA ARG A 2 -20.17 2.14 11.29
C ARG A 2 -19.20 3.03 10.47
N TRP A 3 -18.70 4.13 11.03
CA TRP A 3 -17.81 5.07 10.32
C TRP A 3 -16.43 4.47 9.99
N LYS A 4 -15.88 3.64 10.89
CA LYS A 4 -14.57 2.98 10.69
C LYS A 4 -14.60 1.99 9.51
N TRP A 5 -15.72 1.29 9.35
CA TRP A 5 -15.95 0.36 8.24
C TRP A 5 -16.08 1.09 6.90
N ARG A 6 -16.83 2.20 6.86
CA ARG A 6 -16.94 3.04 5.66
C ARG A 6 -15.58 3.59 5.21
N LEU A 7 -14.77 4.05 6.15
CA LEU A 7 -13.39 4.47 5.87
C LEU A 7 -12.54 3.32 5.34
N GLY A 8 -12.61 2.13 5.94
CA GLY A 8 -11.89 0.95 5.46
C GLY A 8 -12.25 0.60 4.02
N PHE A 9 -13.55 0.54 3.68
CA PHE A 9 -14.01 0.29 2.32
C PHE A 9 -13.56 1.38 1.33
N LEU A 10 -13.63 2.65 1.71
CA LEU A 10 -13.15 3.75 0.87
C LEU A 10 -11.65 3.63 0.59
N VAL A 11 -10.86 3.23 1.58
CA VAL A 11 -9.41 3.03 1.41
C VAL A 11 -9.12 1.82 0.52
N ILE A 12 -9.89 0.72 0.65
CA ILE A 12 -9.77 -0.44 -0.25
C ILE A 12 -10.06 -0.01 -1.68
N ALA A 13 -11.20 0.64 -1.94
CA ALA A 13 -11.56 1.09 -3.28
C ALA A 13 -10.55 2.09 -3.85
N ALA A 14 -10.08 3.05 -3.04
CA ALA A 14 -9.10 4.04 -3.44
C ALA A 14 -7.73 3.44 -3.78
N LEU A 15 -7.40 2.24 -3.29
CA LEU A 15 -6.17 1.53 -3.61
C LEU A 15 -6.38 0.56 -4.78
N GLU A 16 -7.44 -0.23 -4.73
CA GLU A 16 -7.73 -1.31 -5.67
C GLU A 16 -7.99 -0.78 -7.07
N ILE A 17 -8.80 0.28 -7.21
CA ILE A 17 -9.13 0.87 -8.51
C ILE A 17 -7.87 1.33 -9.26
N PRO A 18 -7.00 2.20 -8.70
CA PRO A 18 -5.79 2.59 -9.40
C PRO A 18 -4.79 1.44 -9.58
N PHE A 19 -4.75 0.45 -8.69
CA PHE A 19 -3.89 -0.72 -8.86
C PHE A 19 -4.31 -1.60 -10.03
N VAL A 20 -5.62 -1.87 -10.16
CA VAL A 20 -6.18 -2.64 -11.27
C VAL A 20 -6.04 -1.86 -12.59
N LEU A 21 -6.28 -0.55 -12.60
CA LEU A 21 -6.05 0.31 -13.76
C LEU A 21 -4.58 0.37 -14.18
N TRP A 22 -3.67 0.39 -13.19
CA TRP A 22 -2.24 0.32 -13.46
C TRP A 22 -1.86 -1.01 -14.12
N ILE A 23 -2.36 -2.14 -13.62
CA ILE A 23 -2.10 -3.45 -14.24
C ILE A 23 -2.70 -3.52 -15.63
N SER A 24 -3.91 -2.99 -15.85
CA SER A 24 -4.55 -3.02 -17.17
C SER A 24 -3.73 -2.24 -18.19
N THR A 25 -3.21 -1.08 -17.81
CA THR A 25 -2.44 -0.20 -18.70
C THR A 25 -1.00 -0.66 -18.90
N ALA A 26 -0.33 -1.11 -17.84
CA ALA A 26 1.08 -1.50 -17.89
C ALA A 26 1.29 -2.91 -18.44
N MET A 27 0.38 -3.86 -18.17
CA MET A 27 0.54 -5.27 -18.56
C MET A 27 -0.35 -5.69 -19.73
N ALA A 28 -1.21 -4.81 -20.24
CA ALA A 28 -2.23 -5.14 -21.25
C ALA A 28 -3.04 -6.40 -20.87
N ALA A 29 -3.29 -6.59 -19.58
CA ALA A 29 -3.93 -7.79 -19.06
C ALA A 29 -5.40 -7.86 -19.50
N PRO A 30 -5.91 -9.04 -19.89
CA PRO A 30 -7.31 -9.20 -20.25
C PRO A 30 -8.24 -8.91 -19.06
N PRO A 31 -9.47 -8.43 -19.33
CA PRO A 31 -10.39 -7.99 -18.30
C PRO A 31 -10.78 -9.09 -17.30
N GLU A 32 -10.81 -10.37 -17.71
CA GLU A 32 -11.08 -11.46 -16.76
C GLU A 32 -10.00 -11.55 -15.69
N ILE A 33 -8.72 -11.46 -16.08
CA ILE A 33 -7.58 -11.54 -15.15
C ILE A 33 -7.59 -10.35 -14.19
N LEU A 34 -7.96 -9.17 -14.67
CA LEU A 34 -8.09 -7.96 -13.83
C LEU A 34 -9.21 -8.10 -12.79
N LEU A 35 -10.35 -8.68 -13.18
CA LEU A 35 -11.46 -8.94 -12.27
C LEU A 35 -11.09 -9.98 -11.20
N TYR A 36 -10.41 -11.06 -11.57
CA TYR A 36 -9.93 -12.05 -10.61
C TYR A 36 -8.89 -11.46 -9.67
N ALA A 37 -7.90 -10.73 -10.19
CA ALA A 37 -6.85 -10.12 -9.39
C ALA A 37 -7.40 -9.05 -8.42
N GLY A 38 -8.30 -8.18 -8.91
CA GLY A 38 -9.01 -7.20 -8.09
C GLY A 38 -9.82 -7.86 -7.00
N GLY A 39 -10.68 -8.82 -7.36
CA GLY A 39 -11.51 -9.55 -6.39
C GLY A 39 -10.71 -10.27 -5.29
N ILE A 40 -9.60 -10.93 -5.66
CA ILE A 40 -8.70 -11.57 -4.68
C ILE A 40 -8.08 -10.51 -3.77
N LEU A 41 -7.59 -9.39 -4.33
CA LEU A 41 -7.00 -8.30 -3.57
C LEU A 41 -8.00 -7.68 -2.59
N ALA A 42 -9.23 -7.41 -3.04
CA ALA A 42 -10.32 -6.89 -2.21
C ALA A 42 -10.64 -7.83 -1.04
N LEU A 43 -10.73 -9.14 -1.30
CA LEU A 43 -10.98 -10.15 -0.27
C LEU A 43 -9.86 -10.19 0.76
N VAL A 44 -8.60 -10.17 0.31
CA VAL A 44 -7.43 -10.15 1.21
C VAL A 44 -7.42 -8.89 2.07
N LEU A 45 -7.63 -7.72 1.46
CA LEU A 45 -7.67 -6.44 2.16
C LEU A 45 -8.81 -6.40 3.18
N MET A 46 -9.99 -6.92 2.82
CA MET A 46 -11.14 -6.99 3.71
C MET A 46 -10.90 -7.95 4.88
N ALA A 47 -10.34 -9.14 4.61
CA ALA A 47 -9.97 -10.10 5.64
C ALA A 47 -8.92 -9.52 6.61
N MET A 48 -7.92 -8.80 6.09
CA MET A 48 -6.92 -8.13 6.92
C MET A 48 -7.51 -6.99 7.77
N LEU A 49 -8.43 -6.19 7.21
CA LEU A 49 -9.13 -5.15 7.96
C LEU A 49 -9.94 -5.74 9.13
N LEU A 50 -10.56 -6.91 8.92
CA LEU A 50 -11.32 -7.65 9.93
C LEU A 50 -10.43 -8.25 11.03
N VAL A 51 -9.29 -8.86 10.66
CA VAL A 51 -8.48 -9.66 11.58
C VAL A 51 -7.39 -8.81 12.26
N ARG A 52 -6.65 -7.99 11.50
CA ARG A 52 -5.50 -7.21 11.98
C ARG A 52 -5.39 -5.88 11.22
N PRO A 53 -6.04 -4.81 11.69
CA PRO A 53 -6.07 -3.51 11.00
C PRO A 53 -4.68 -2.84 10.86
N LEU A 54 -3.71 -3.21 11.71
CA LEU A 54 -2.33 -2.78 11.57
C LEU A 54 -1.68 -3.35 10.30
N LEU A 55 -1.86 -4.65 10.02
CA LEU A 55 -1.33 -5.29 8.81
C LEU A 55 -1.97 -4.71 7.55
N PHE A 56 -3.27 -4.41 7.62
CA PHE A 56 -3.98 -3.70 6.55
C PHE A 56 -3.32 -2.36 6.23
N THR A 57 -3.01 -1.56 7.25
CA THR A 57 -2.34 -0.25 7.07
C THR A 57 -0.95 -0.40 6.46
N PHE A 58 -0.16 -1.38 6.93
CA PHE A 58 1.15 -1.69 6.36
C PHE A 58 1.06 -2.12 4.89
N LEU A 59 0.10 -2.99 4.57
CA LEU A 59 -0.08 -3.50 3.23
C LEU A 59 -0.50 -2.39 2.25
N ILE A 60 -1.35 -1.46 2.68
CA ILE A 60 -1.74 -0.30 1.89
C ILE A 60 -0.54 0.61 1.59
N VAL A 61 0.24 0.94 2.61
CA VAL A 61 1.43 1.78 2.43
C VAL A 61 2.44 1.09 1.50
N TRP A 62 2.62 -0.22 1.68
CA TRP A 62 3.49 -1.02 0.81
C TRP A 62 2.98 -1.02 -0.63
N LEU A 63 1.69 -1.32 -0.87
CA LEU A 63 1.10 -1.34 -2.22
C LEU A 63 1.17 0.04 -2.90
N GLY A 64 0.88 1.11 -2.17
CA GLY A 64 1.02 2.48 -2.67
C GLY A 64 2.47 2.79 -3.06
N GLY A 65 3.45 2.35 -2.25
CA GLY A 65 4.86 2.47 -2.56
C GLY A 65 5.27 1.68 -3.80
N VAL A 66 4.79 0.44 -3.97
CA VAL A 66 5.05 -0.38 -5.17
C VAL A 66 4.50 0.32 -6.40
N MET A 67 3.24 0.76 -6.35
CA MET A 67 2.57 1.35 -7.50
C MET A 67 3.21 2.69 -7.90
N GLY A 68 3.55 3.55 -6.93
CA GLY A 68 4.19 4.83 -7.18
C GLY A 68 5.60 4.68 -7.77
N SER A 69 6.41 3.78 -7.22
CA SER A 69 7.76 3.51 -7.73
C SER A 69 7.73 2.80 -9.08
N ALA A 70 6.89 1.78 -9.25
CA ALA A 70 6.73 1.09 -10.53
C ALA A 70 6.25 2.05 -11.63
N TRP A 71 5.29 2.94 -11.36
CA TRP A 71 4.85 3.94 -12.33
C TRP A 71 5.98 4.87 -12.78
N TYR A 72 6.89 5.24 -11.88
CA TYR A 72 8.08 6.01 -12.24
C TYR A 72 9.02 5.20 -13.15
N PHE A 73 9.27 3.92 -12.81
CA PHE A 73 10.22 3.08 -13.54
C PHE A 73 9.71 2.51 -14.86
N VAL A 74 8.39 2.41 -15.08
CA VAL A 74 7.81 1.98 -16.38
C VAL A 74 8.24 2.90 -17.53
N ARG A 75 8.64 4.14 -17.25
CA ARG A 75 9.21 5.06 -18.26
C ARG A 75 10.59 4.63 -18.77
N PHE A 76 11.29 3.77 -18.03
CA PHE A 76 12.69 3.41 -18.29
C PHE A 76 12.90 1.90 -18.43
N LEU A 77 11.99 1.08 -17.91
CA LEU A 77 12.11 -0.37 -17.81
C LEU A 77 10.83 -1.05 -18.30
N PRO A 78 10.91 -2.31 -18.78
CA PRO A 78 9.74 -3.13 -19.03
C PRO A 78 8.83 -3.23 -17.79
N PRO A 79 7.49 -3.33 -17.96
CA PRO A 79 6.53 -3.34 -16.86
C PRO A 79 6.81 -4.36 -15.76
N THR A 80 7.26 -5.55 -16.13
CA THR A 80 7.64 -6.62 -15.20
C THR A 80 8.86 -6.27 -14.36
N ALA A 81 9.90 -5.69 -14.97
CA ALA A 81 11.09 -5.23 -14.26
C ALA A 81 10.78 -4.01 -13.38
N ALA A 82 9.96 -3.07 -13.87
CA ALA A 82 9.52 -1.91 -13.10
C ALA A 82 8.73 -2.31 -11.84
N LEU A 83 7.86 -3.32 -11.93
CA LEU A 83 7.21 -3.91 -10.75
C LEU A 83 8.20 -4.53 -9.78
N GLY A 84 9.16 -5.32 -10.28
CA GLY A 84 10.16 -5.96 -9.43
C GLY A 84 10.99 -4.94 -8.65
N VAL A 85 11.44 -3.88 -9.32
CA VAL A 85 12.17 -2.78 -8.70
C VAL A 85 11.28 -2.03 -7.71
N GLY A 86 10.04 -1.71 -8.09
CA GLY A 86 9.10 -1.01 -7.21
C GLY A 86 8.72 -1.80 -5.97
N ALA A 87 8.52 -3.12 -6.10
CA ALA A 87 8.33 -4.04 -4.99
C ALA A 87 9.54 -4.06 -4.06
N THR A 88 10.74 -4.11 -4.62
CA THR A 88 11.99 -4.11 -3.84
C THR A 88 12.14 -2.81 -3.05
N LEU A 89 11.97 -1.66 -3.71
CA LEU A 89 12.07 -0.35 -3.07
C LEU A 89 11.00 -0.15 -2.00
N SER A 90 9.75 -0.49 -2.29
CA SER A 90 8.67 -0.39 -1.31
C SER A 90 8.91 -1.30 -0.11
N THR A 91 9.47 -2.49 -0.33
CA THR A 91 9.84 -3.42 0.73
C THR A 91 10.97 -2.86 1.59
N VAL A 92 12.04 -2.33 0.98
CA VAL A 92 13.15 -1.70 1.72
C VAL A 92 12.64 -0.50 2.52
N VAL A 93 11.83 0.37 1.94
CA VAL A 93 11.26 1.54 2.64
C VAL A 93 10.31 1.10 3.75
N SER A 94 9.50 0.07 3.55
CA SER A 94 8.57 -0.42 4.58
C SER A 94 9.30 -1.16 5.71
N THR A 95 10.38 -1.87 5.41
CA THR A 95 11.16 -2.64 6.40
C THR A 95 12.12 -1.77 7.19
N VAL A 96 12.76 -0.79 6.54
CA VAL A 96 13.75 0.10 7.17
C VAL A 96 13.11 1.42 7.61
N GLY A 97 12.27 2.02 6.77
CA GLY A 97 11.65 3.32 7.03
C GLY A 97 10.57 3.29 8.11
N ALA A 98 9.71 2.28 8.15
CA ALA A 98 8.66 2.19 9.17
C ALA A 98 9.20 2.14 10.62
N PRO A 99 10.20 1.31 10.97
CA PRO A 99 10.77 1.34 12.32
C PRO A 99 11.53 2.63 12.62
N VAL A 100 12.19 3.25 11.63
CA VAL A 100 12.90 4.52 11.81
C VAL A 100 11.92 5.68 12.04
N VAL A 101 10.84 5.77 11.26
CA VAL A 101 9.78 6.77 11.42
C VAL A 101 9.05 6.56 12.74
N SER A 102 8.76 5.32 13.13
CA SER A 102 8.16 5.01 14.44
C SER A 102 9.05 5.47 15.60
N ARG A 103 10.37 5.24 15.52
CA ARG A 103 11.33 5.72 16.52
C ARG A 103 11.43 7.25 16.54
N ALA A 104 11.49 7.89 15.38
CA ALA A 104 11.55 9.35 15.26
C ALA A 104 10.29 10.01 15.83
N PHE A 105 9.10 9.52 15.50
CA PHE A 105 7.85 9.99 16.09
C PHE A 105 7.80 9.75 17.60
N GLY A 106 8.26 8.58 18.08
CA GLY A 106 8.35 8.29 19.51
C GLY A 106 9.27 9.26 20.27
N LEU A 107 10.39 9.67 19.65
CA LEU A 107 11.30 10.67 20.21
C LEU A 107 10.67 12.06 20.26
N VAL A 108 10.03 12.50 19.17
CA VAL A 108 9.33 13.80 19.12
C VAL A 108 8.18 13.85 20.13
N LEU A 109 7.43 12.75 20.29
CA LEU A 109 6.33 12.67 21.26
C LEU A 109 6.86 12.71 22.69
N ARG A 110 7.96 12.01 22.99
CA ARG A 110 8.65 12.09 24.29
C ARG A 110 9.12 13.51 24.58
N GLN A 111 9.74 14.18 23.61
CA GLN A 111 10.19 15.57 23.77
C GLN A 111 9.01 16.51 24.07
N ARG A 112 7.89 16.38 23.36
CA ARG A 112 6.69 17.20 23.61
C ARG A 112 6.03 16.94 24.97
N LEU A 113 6.05 15.70 25.46
CA LEU A 113 5.54 15.36 26.79
C LEU A 113 6.43 15.90 27.91
N TRP A 114 7.74 15.97 27.67
CA TRP A 114 8.71 16.49 28.64
C TRP A 114 8.68 18.02 28.76
N ILE A 115 8.34 18.74 27.69
CA ILE A 115 8.20 20.21 27.69
C ILE A 115 6.91 20.68 28.42
N ARG A 116 5.97 19.78 28.69
CA ARG A 116 4.69 20.10 29.37
C ARG A 116 4.67 19.78 30.87
N HIS A 117 5.75 19.24 31.42
CA HIS A 117 5.94 19.02 32.86
C HIS A 117 6.93 20.03 33.42
#